data_AF-A0A194XL59-F1
#
_entry.id   AF-A0A194XL59-F1
#
_cell.length_a   1.000
_cell.length_b   1.000
_cell.length_c   1.000
_cell.angle_alpha   90.00
_cell.angle_beta   90.00
_cell.angle_gamma   90.00
#
_symmetry.space_group_name_H-M   'P 1'
#
loop_
_entity.id
_entity.type
_entity.pdbx_description
1 polymer ?
#
loop_
_entity_poly.entity_id
_entity_poly.type
_entity_poly.pdbx_seq_one_letter_code
_entity_poly.pdbx_strand_id
1 'polypeptide(L)' 'MGQAFSGPNAFKFFGFTPKATAVLQANPILLVILVVVLLANISLGLLAYYIHFVTNKPYAKPKKVKDAPK' A
#
# COMPACT_ATOMS: atom_id res chain seq x y z
N MET A 1 4.12 -23.80 12.01
CA MET A 1 3.87 -22.82 10.92
C MET A 1 4.12 -23.56 9.60
N GLY A 2 3.10 -23.67 8.76
CA GLY A 2 2.94 -24.72 7.75
C GLY A 2 3.95 -24.71 6.59
N GLN A 3 4.01 -25.85 5.90
CA GLN A 3 4.80 -26.18 4.69
C GLN A 3 4.84 -25.10 3.59
N ALA A 4 3.95 -24.11 3.61
CA ALA A 4 3.82 -23.06 2.60
C ALA A 4 5.07 -22.16 2.45
N PHE A 5 5.97 -22.13 3.45
CA PHE A 5 7.15 -21.25 3.47
C PHE A 5 8.49 -21.99 3.55
N SER A 6 8.50 -23.33 3.54
CA SER A 6 9.68 -24.15 3.83
C SER A 6 10.30 -24.87 2.61
N GLY A 7 10.02 -24.41 1.39
CA GLY A 7 10.54 -25.02 0.15
C GLY A 7 11.79 -24.34 -0.41
N PRO A 8 12.63 -25.04 -1.21
CA PRO A 8 13.81 -24.46 -1.88
C PRO A 8 13.46 -23.29 -2.83
N ASN A 9 12.21 -23.24 -3.30
CA ASN A 9 11.69 -22.20 -4.18
C ASN A 9 10.74 -21.21 -3.45
N ALA A 10 10.68 -21.24 -2.11
CA ALA A 10 9.88 -20.28 -1.35
C ALA A 10 10.31 -18.85 -1.72
N PHE A 11 9.34 -18.00 -2.02
CA PHE A 11 9.54 -16.59 -2.39
C PHE A 11 10.30 -16.32 -3.71
N LYS A 12 10.49 -17.34 -4.58
CA LYS A 12 11.17 -17.16 -5.88
C LYS A 12 10.50 -16.09 -6.78
N PHE A 13 9.19 -15.92 -6.67
CA PHE A 13 8.44 -14.89 -7.39
C PHE A 13 8.80 -13.45 -6.96
N PHE A 14 9.24 -13.27 -5.71
CA PHE A 14 9.62 -11.95 -5.18
C PHE A 14 11.05 -11.54 -5.54
N GLY A 15 11.86 -12.44 -6.14
CA GLY A 15 13.23 -12.12 -6.56
C GLY A 15 14.18 -11.76 -5.41
N PHE A 16 13.93 -12.25 -4.19
CA PHE A 16 14.76 -11.93 -3.04
C PHE A 16 16.17 -12.51 -3.14
N THR A 17 17.13 -11.84 -2.51
CA THR A 17 18.50 -12.39 -2.36
C THR A 17 18.46 -13.67 -1.52
N PRO A 18 19.41 -14.61 -1.71
CA PRO A 18 19.43 -15.86 -0.95
C PRO A 18 19.45 -15.65 0.57
N LYS A 19 20.13 -14.58 1.03
CA LYS A 19 20.17 -14.19 2.46
C LYS A 19 18.79 -13.75 2.97
N ALA A 20 18.07 -12.93 2.19
CA ALA A 20 16.73 -12.49 2.57
C ALA A 20 15.74 -13.66 2.60
N THR A 21 15.81 -14.56 1.62
CA THR A 21 15.01 -15.80 1.59
C THR A 21 15.26 -16.67 2.82
N ALA A 22 16.53 -16.84 3.24
CA ALA A 22 16.86 -17.61 4.44
C ALA A 22 16.28 -17.00 5.73
N VAL A 23 16.29 -15.66 5.86
CA VAL A 23 15.70 -14.95 7.02
C VAL A 23 14.18 -15.14 7.04
N LEU A 24 13.51 -15.03 5.89
CA LEU A 24 12.07 -15.23 5.78
C LEU A 24 11.66 -16.69 5.98
N GLN A 25 12.48 -17.65 5.57
CA GLN A 25 12.25 -19.07 5.85
C GLN A 25 12.39 -19.38 7.34
N ALA A 26 13.37 -18.77 8.02
CA ALA A 26 13.55 -18.92 9.46
C ALA A 26 12.39 -18.31 10.25
N ASN A 27 11.90 -17.14 9.83
CA ASN A 27 10.81 -16.42 10.49
C ASN A 27 9.77 -15.92 9.46
N PRO A 28 8.84 -16.78 9.02
CA PRO A 28 7.87 -16.44 7.96
C PRO A 28 6.91 -15.31 8.35
N ILE A 29 6.72 -15.08 9.66
CA ILE A 29 5.88 -13.99 10.16
C ILE A 29 6.41 -12.60 9.77
N LEU A 30 7.72 -12.45 9.53
CA LEU A 30 8.31 -11.18 9.11
C LEU A 30 7.73 -10.68 7.78
N LEU A 31 7.48 -11.59 6.84
CA LEU A 31 6.86 -11.24 5.56
C LEU A 31 5.42 -10.78 5.74
N VAL A 32 4.67 -11.47 6.63
CA VAL A 32 3.29 -11.11 6.94
C VAL A 32 3.23 -9.71 7.55
N ILE A 33 4.09 -9.42 8.52
CA ILE A 33 4.20 -8.10 9.15
C ILE A 33 4.52 -7.03 8.10
N LEU A 34 5.50 -7.28 7.22
CA LEU A 34 5.86 -6.33 6.16
C LEU A 34 4.66 -5.99 5.27
N VAL A 35 3.92 -7.00 4.80
CA VAL A 35 2.74 -6.80 3.95
C VAL A 35 1.65 -6.04 4.69
N VAL A 36 1.36 -6.39 5.94
CA VAL A 36 0.35 -5.69 6.76
C VAL A 36 0.71 -4.22 6.95
N VAL A 37 1.97 -3.92 7.26
CA VAL A 37 2.44 -2.53 7.43
C VAL A 37 2.34 -1.73 6.14
N LEU A 38 2.66 -2.32 4.98
CA LEU A 38 2.50 -1.66 3.69
C LEU A 38 1.02 -1.36 3.39
N LEU A 39 0.12 -2.32 3.61
CA LEU A 39 -1.31 -2.12 3.42
C LEU A 39 -1.88 -1.06 4.37
N ALA A 40 -1.42 -1.04 5.63
CA ALA A 40 -1.81 -0.02 6.60
C ALA A 40 -1.38 1.39 6.16
N ASN A 41 -0.13 1.56 5.70
CA ASN A 41 0.37 2.85 5.21
C ASN A 41 -0.38 3.31 3.96
N ILE A 42 -0.65 2.42 3.00
CA ILE A 42 -1.45 2.75 1.81
C ILE A 42 -2.86 3.18 2.23
N SER A 43 -3.50 2.45 3.14
CA SER A 43 -4.83 2.76 3.63
C SER A 43 -4.89 4.11 4.33
N LEU A 44 -3.89 4.45 5.15
CA LEU A 44 -3.75 5.76 5.78
C LEU A 44 -3.59 6.88 4.75
N GLY A 45 -2.75 6.68 3.72
CA GLY A 45 -2.58 7.64 2.63
C GLY A 45 -3.87 7.88 1.85
N LEU A 46 -4.62 6.81 1.53
CA LEU A 46 -5.91 6.90 0.86
C LEU A 46 -6.97 7.60 1.73
N LEU A 47 -7.00 7.30 3.03
CA LEU A 47 -7.88 7.97 3.98
C LEU A 47 -7.58 9.47 4.07
N ALA A 48 -6.30 9.84 4.18
CA ALA A 48 -5.88 11.23 4.20
C ALA A 48 -6.26 11.96 2.90
N TYR A 49 -6.06 11.30 1.74
CA TYR A 49 -6.48 11.83 0.45
C TYR A 49 -7.99 12.02 0.37
N TYR A 50 -8.77 11.04 0.84
CA TYR A 50 -10.23 11.13 0.86
C TYR A 50 -10.72 12.29 1.72
N ILE A 51 -10.16 12.45 2.93
CA ILE A 51 -10.46 13.59 3.79
C ILE A 51 -10.15 14.89 3.06
N HIS A 52 -8.96 15.00 2.46
CA HIS A 52 -8.57 16.20 1.70
C HIS A 52 -9.52 16.51 0.53
N PHE A 53 -9.95 15.48 -0.20
CA PHE A 53 -10.90 15.63 -1.30
C PHE A 53 -12.26 16.14 -0.82
N VAL A 54 -12.79 15.57 0.28
CA VAL A 54 -14.08 15.99 0.83
C VAL A 54 -14.00 17.38 1.45
N THR A 55 -12.95 17.69 2.20
CA THR A 55 -12.79 19.01 2.84
C THR A 55 -12.52 20.14 1.86
N ASN A 56 -11.92 19.85 0.70
CA ASN A 56 -11.74 20.86 -0.36
C ASN A 56 -13.02 21.16 -1.15
N LYS A 57 -14.03 20.28 -1.17
CA LYS A 57 -15.28 20.51 -1.92
C LYS A 57 -16.05 21.76 -1.47
N PRO A 58 -16.27 22.03 -0.17
CA PRO A 58 -16.91 23.26 0.30
C PRO A 58 -16.20 24.54 -0.13
N TYR A 59 -14.87 24.51 -0.26
CA TYR A 59 -14.06 25.66 -0.64
C TYR A 59 -13.79 25.72 -2.16
N ALA A 60 -14.38 24.81 -2.94
CA ALA A 60 -14.26 24.84 -4.38
C ALA A 60 -14.93 26.11 -4.90
N LYS A 61 -14.11 27.07 -5.35
CA LYS A 61 -14.60 28.31 -5.97
C LYS A 61 -15.53 27.94 -7.13
N PRO A 62 -16.69 28.60 -7.28
CA PRO A 62 -17.57 28.35 -8.42
C PRO A 62 -16.76 28.50 -9.70
N LYS A 63 -16.83 27.48 -10.58
CA LYS A 63 -16.15 27.53 -11.87
C LYS A 63 -16.65 28.78 -12.60
N LYS A 64 -15.75 29.70 -12.93
CA LYS A 64 -16.08 30.86 -13.75
C LYS A 64 -16.61 30.33 -15.09
N VAL A 65 -17.90 30.49 -15.33
CA VAL A 65 -18.52 30.20 -16.63
C VAL A 65 -17.87 31.17 -17.63
N LYS A 66 -17.17 30.63 -18.63
CA LYS A 66 -16.43 31.44 -19.61
C LYS A 66 -17.35 32.22 -20.57
N ASP A 67 -18.66 31.97 -20.52
CA ASP A 67 -19.65 32.49 -21.46
C ASP A 67 -20.82 33.21 -20.75
N ALA A 68 -20.57 33.94 -19.67
CA ALA A 68 -21.57 34.88 -19.17
C ALA A 68 -21.65 36.07 -20.15
N PRO A 69 -22.78 36.29 -20.86
CA PRO A 69 -22.95 37.49 -21.67
C PRO A 69 -22.86 38.72 -20.75
N LYS A 70 -22.06 39.70 -21.17
CA LYS A 70 -21.95 41.01 -20.50
C LYS A 70 -23.28 41.75 -20.52
#